data_AF-B4UT24-F1
#
_entry.id   AF-B4UT24-F1
#
_cell.length_a   1.000
_cell.length_b   1.000
_cell.length_c   1.000
_cell.angle_alpha   90.00
_cell.angle_beta   90.00
_cell.angle_gamma   90.00
#
_symmetry.space_group_name_H-M   'P 1'
#
loop_
_entity.id
_entity.type
_entity.pdbx_description
1 polymer ?
#
loop_
_entity_poly.entity_id
_entity_poly.type
_entity_poly.pdbx_seq_one_letter_code
_entity_poly.pdbx_strand_id
1 'polypeptide(L)'
;LPPSENPEFDPEEDEPNLEPSWPHLQLVYEFFLRFLESPDFQPSVAKRYVDQKFVLMLLELFDSEDPREREYLKTILHRVYGKFLGLRAYIRKQC
;
A
#
# COMPACT_ATOMS: atom_id res chain seq x y z
N LEU A 1 -2.12 5.31 -13.05
CA LEU A 1 -2.55 6.57 -12.41
C LEU A 1 -2.56 7.65 -13.49
N PRO A 2 -3.55 8.56 -13.53
CA PRO A 2 -3.44 9.76 -14.37
C PRO A 2 -2.15 10.52 -14.02
N PRO A 3 -1.55 11.25 -14.98
CA PRO A 3 -0.36 12.03 -14.68
C PRO A 3 -0.65 13.00 -13.53
N SER A 4 0.25 13.11 -12.56
CA SER A 4 0.17 14.14 -11.53
C SER A 4 0.12 15.50 -12.22
N GLU A 5 -0.92 16.28 -11.94
CA GLU A 5 -1.14 17.60 -12.56
C GLU A 5 -0.22 18.67 -11.95
N ASN A 6 0.44 18.39 -10.82
CA ASN A 6 1.29 19.34 -10.11
C ASN A 6 2.72 18.81 -9.93
N PRO A 7 3.66 19.17 -10.84
CA PRO A 7 5.07 18.82 -10.69
C PRO A 7 5.79 19.53 -9.54
N GLU A 8 5.12 20.45 -8.82
CA GLU A 8 5.65 21.23 -7.69
C GLU A 8 4.80 21.06 -6.41
N PHE A 9 4.21 19.89 -6.18
CA PHE A 9 3.43 19.66 -4.96
C PHE A 9 4.28 19.85 -3.69
N ASP A 10 3.94 20.85 -2.88
CA ASP A 10 4.51 21.07 -1.55
C ASP A 10 3.56 20.46 -0.50
N PRO A 11 3.94 19.34 0.15
CA PRO A 11 3.09 18.69 1.15
C PRO A 11 2.82 19.54 2.40
N GLU A 12 3.52 20.66 2.61
CA GLU A 12 3.25 21.62 3.69
C GLU A 12 2.27 22.74 3.30
N GLU A 13 2.21 23.13 2.01
CA GLU A 13 1.44 24.28 1.53
C GLU A 13 0.17 23.91 0.75
N ASP A 14 0.16 22.76 0.06
CA ASP A 14 -0.93 22.37 -0.83
C ASP A 14 -2.04 21.59 -0.10
N GLU A 15 -3.31 21.92 -0.43
CA GLU A 15 -4.44 21.12 0.04
C GLU A 15 -4.37 19.71 -0.55
N PRO A 16 -4.46 18.65 0.28
CA PRO A 16 -4.33 17.28 -0.21
C PRO A 16 -5.48 16.96 -1.16
N ASN A 17 -5.15 16.51 -2.36
CA ASN A 17 -6.15 16.00 -3.29
C ASN A 17 -6.73 14.69 -2.73
N LEU A 18 -8.00 14.75 -2.35
CA LEU A 18 -8.70 13.61 -1.78
C LEU A 18 -9.26 12.73 -2.89
N GLU A 19 -9.00 11.43 -2.81
CA GLU A 19 -9.49 10.48 -3.82
C GLU A 19 -11.03 10.42 -3.77
N PRO A 20 -11.74 10.81 -4.84
CA PRO A 20 -13.22 10.84 -4.85
C PRO A 20 -13.83 9.45 -4.66
N SER A 21 -13.11 8.39 -5.04
CA SER A 21 -13.54 7.00 -4.88
C SER A 21 -13.25 6.43 -3.48
N TRP A 22 -12.74 7.26 -2.55
CA TRP A 22 -12.33 6.83 -1.21
C TRP A 22 -13.36 5.96 -0.46
N PRO A 23 -14.69 6.24 -0.48
CA PRO A 23 -15.66 5.39 0.20
C PRO A 23 -15.64 3.92 -0.26
N HIS A 24 -15.22 3.66 -1.50
CA HIS A 24 -15.04 2.31 -2.03
C HIS A 24 -13.66 1.76 -1.72
N LEU A 25 -12.61 2.56 -1.94
CA LEU A 25 -11.22 2.14 -1.70
C LEU A 25 -10.95 1.84 -0.24
N GLN A 26 -11.53 2.62 0.68
CA GLN A 26 -11.44 2.39 2.12
C GLN A 26 -11.89 0.97 2.48
N LEU A 27 -12.99 0.49 1.90
CA LEU A 27 -13.50 -0.86 2.14
C LEU A 27 -12.54 -1.92 1.61
N VAL A 28 -11.91 -1.69 0.45
CA VAL A 28 -10.91 -2.60 -0.13
C VAL A 28 -9.67 -2.69 0.77
N TYR A 29 -9.14 -1.54 1.20
CA TYR A 29 -7.98 -1.48 2.10
C TYR A 29 -8.28 -2.10 3.46
N GLU A 30 -9.42 -1.78 4.06
CA GLU A 30 -9.83 -2.37 5.33
C GLU A 30 -10.02 -3.89 5.22
N PHE A 31 -10.70 -4.36 4.17
CA PHE A 31 -10.87 -5.79 3.93
C PHE A 31 -9.52 -6.50 3.79
N PHE A 32 -8.61 -5.96 2.98
CA PHE A 32 -7.30 -6.57 2.76
C PHE A 32 -6.45 -6.58 4.04
N LEU A 33 -6.48 -5.50 4.82
CA LEU A 33 -5.79 -5.46 6.11
C LEU A 33 -6.35 -6.52 7.07
N ARG A 34 -7.67 -6.63 7.21
CA ARG A 34 -8.31 -7.65 8.06
C ARG A 34 -8.01 -9.06 7.57
N PHE A 35 -7.97 -9.28 6.26
CA PHE A 35 -7.56 -10.54 5.66
C PHE A 35 -6.11 -10.92 6.03
N LEU A 36 -5.18 -9.98 5.95
CA LEU A 36 -3.79 -10.19 6.38
C LEU A 36 -3.67 -10.45 7.88
N GLU A 37 -4.46 -9.78 8.71
CA GLU A 37 -4.45 -9.88 10.17
C GLU A 37 -5.19 -11.10 10.72
N SER A 38 -5.98 -11.78 9.89
CA SER A 38 -6.69 -12.99 10.29
C SER A 38 -5.73 -14.03 10.90
N PRO A 39 -6.08 -14.65 12.04
CA PRO A 39 -5.27 -15.70 12.65
C PRO A 39 -5.15 -16.93 11.74
N ASP A 40 -6.13 -17.13 10.83
CA ASP A 40 -6.15 -18.24 9.88
C ASP A 40 -5.39 -17.93 8.57
N PHE A 41 -4.81 -16.74 8.44
CA PHE A 41 -4.04 -16.36 7.27
C PHE A 41 -2.78 -17.23 7.15
N GLN A 42 -2.60 -17.88 6.00
CA GLN A 42 -1.45 -18.76 5.73
C GLN A 42 -0.47 -18.12 4.72
N PRO A 43 0.67 -17.56 5.16
CA PRO A 43 1.65 -16.94 4.27
C PRO A 43 2.22 -17.92 3.23
N SER A 44 2.32 -19.21 3.59
CA SER A 44 2.80 -20.28 2.71
C SER A 44 1.93 -20.47 1.47
N VAL A 45 0.62 -20.22 1.57
CA VAL A 45 -0.34 -20.28 0.47
C VAL A 45 -0.31 -18.99 -0.33
N ALA A 46 -0.28 -17.85 0.36
CA ALA A 46 -0.36 -16.51 -0.23
C ALA A 46 0.92 -16.09 -0.98
N LYS A 47 2.10 -16.62 -0.62
CA LYS A 47 3.40 -16.23 -1.21
C LYS A 47 3.50 -16.41 -2.73
N ARG A 48 2.60 -17.19 -3.34
CA ARG A 48 2.53 -17.37 -4.79
C ARG A 48 1.83 -16.20 -5.51
N TYR A 49 1.13 -15.35 -4.76
CA TYR A 49 0.37 -14.19 -5.24
C TYR A 49 0.92 -12.88 -4.70
N VAL A 50 1.42 -12.89 -3.46
CA VAL A 50 2.17 -11.76 -2.86
C VAL A 50 3.64 -11.96 -3.20
N ASP A 51 4.04 -11.52 -4.38
CA ASP A 51 5.40 -11.62 -4.92
C ASP A 51 6.08 -10.24 -5.04
N GLN A 52 7.25 -10.20 -5.67
CA GLN A 52 7.98 -8.93 -5.88
C GLN A 52 7.19 -7.95 -6.74
N LYS A 53 6.45 -8.42 -7.74
CA LYS A 53 5.64 -7.56 -8.60
C LYS A 53 4.49 -6.95 -7.82
N PHE A 54 3.81 -7.72 -6.98
CA PHE A 54 2.78 -7.20 -6.08
C PHE A 54 3.35 -6.12 -5.15
N VAL A 55 4.51 -6.37 -4.55
CA VAL A 55 5.17 -5.38 -3.68
C VAL A 55 5.54 -4.11 -4.43
N LEU A 56 6.07 -4.21 -5.65
CA LEU A 56 6.41 -3.05 -6.46
C LEU A 56 5.16 -2.19 -6.72
N MET A 57 4.07 -2.81 -7.18
CA MET A 57 2.81 -2.11 -7.40
C MET A 57 2.23 -1.50 -6.12
N LEU A 58 2.41 -2.16 -4.97
CA LEU A 58 2.00 -1.61 -3.68
C LEU A 58 2.84 -0.38 -3.29
N LEU A 59 4.14 -0.38 -3.58
CA LEU A 59 5.03 0.73 -3.30
C LEU A 59 4.74 1.94 -4.20
N GLU A 60 4.42 1.73 -5.47
CA GLU A 60 4.03 2.80 -6.40
C GLU A 60 2.78 3.58 -5.93
N LEU A 61 1.92 2.96 -5.12
CA LEU A 61 0.75 3.65 -4.55
C LEU A 61 1.09 4.65 -3.43
N PHE A 62 2.32 4.62 -2.88
CA PHE A 62 2.72 5.59 -1.84
C PHE A 62 2.83 7.02 -2.36
N ASP A 63 2.89 7.20 -3.69
CA ASP A 63 2.83 8.50 -4.35
C ASP A 63 1.40 9.11 -4.33
N SER A 64 0.43 8.45 -3.70
CA SER A 64 -0.92 9.00 -3.50
C SER A 64 -0.88 10.31 -2.69
N GLU A 65 -1.56 11.34 -3.18
CA GLU A 65 -1.75 12.62 -2.48
C GLU A 65 -2.71 12.50 -1.29
N ASP A 66 -3.55 11.46 -1.25
CA ASP A 66 -4.51 11.23 -0.16
C ASP A 66 -3.81 10.65 1.09
N PRO A 67 -3.72 11.40 2.20
CA PRO A 67 -3.05 10.94 3.42
C PRO A 67 -3.71 9.69 4.03
N ARG A 68 -5.00 9.48 3.79
CA ARG A 68 -5.74 8.33 4.32
C ARG A 68 -5.26 7.06 3.64
N GLU A 69 -5.07 7.11 2.33
CA GLU A 69 -4.55 5.99 1.54
C GLU A 69 -3.12 5.63 1.98
N ARG A 70 -2.24 6.63 2.12
CA ARG A 70 -0.86 6.43 2.57
C ARG A 70 -0.76 5.71 3.92
N GLU A 71 -1.64 6.02 4.88
CA GLU A 71 -1.64 5.33 6.19
C GLU A 71 -2.08 3.86 6.10
N TYR A 72 -3.05 3.53 5.23
CA TYR A 72 -3.39 2.12 4.96
C TYR A 72 -2.23 1.39 4.28
N LEU A 73 -1.62 1.98 3.25
CA LEU A 73 -0.49 1.40 2.53
C LEU A 73 0.69 1.11 3.46
N LYS A 74 1.05 2.06 4.34
CA LYS A 74 2.07 1.90 5.39
C LYS A 74 1.77 0.70 6.29
N THR A 75 0.52 0.58 6.75
CA THR A 75 0.10 -0.50 7.64
C THR A 75 0.15 -1.85 6.91
N ILE A 76 -0.35 -1.90 5.67
CA ILE A 76 -0.34 -3.11 4.83
C ILE A 76 1.09 -3.55 4.53
N LEU A 77 1.97 -2.63 4.10
CA LEU A 77 3.37 -2.92 3.82
C LEU A 77 4.07 -3.47 5.07
N HIS A 78 3.80 -2.91 6.25
CA HIS A 78 4.32 -3.42 7.51
C HIS A 78 3.87 -4.86 7.80
N ARG A 79 2.59 -5.18 7.58
CA ARG A 79 2.07 -6.57 7.73
C ARG A 79 2.72 -7.53 6.73
N VAL A 80 2.87 -7.10 5.47
CA VAL A 80 3.55 -7.89 4.41
C VAL A 80 5.01 -8.14 4.78
N TYR A 81 5.75 -7.10 5.18
CA TYR A 81 7.15 -7.23 5.62
C TYR A 81 7.32 -8.19 6.81
N GLY A 82 6.38 -8.14 7.76
CA GLY A 82 6.34 -9.04 8.91
C GLY A 82 6.15 -10.50 8.52
N LYS A 83 5.16 -10.79 7.65
CA LYS A 83 4.72 -12.15 7.29
C LYS A 83 5.57 -12.82 6.19
N PHE A 84 6.16 -12.05 5.27
CA PHE A 84 6.87 -12.58 4.10
C PHE A 84 8.38 -12.33 4.19
N LEU A 85 9.09 -13.21 4.91
CA LEU A 85 10.54 -13.10 5.10
C LEU A 85 11.33 -12.99 3.78
N GLY A 86 10.91 -13.74 2.75
CA GLY A 86 11.56 -13.75 1.43
C GLY A 86 11.45 -12.42 0.66
N LEU A 87 10.51 -11.54 1.03
CA LEU A 87 10.33 -10.24 0.38
C LEU A 87 11.09 -9.11 1.09
N ARG A 88 11.60 -9.32 2.31
CA ARG A 88 12.22 -8.25 3.10
C ARG A 88 13.42 -7.60 2.41
N ALA A 89 14.28 -8.39 1.78
CA ALA A 89 15.44 -7.87 1.07
C ALA A 89 15.04 -7.06 -0.16
N TYR A 90 13.96 -7.45 -0.84
CA TYR A 90 13.42 -6.71 -1.98
C TYR A 90 12.81 -5.38 -1.54
N ILE A 91 11.96 -5.39 -0.50
CA ILE A 91 11.32 -4.18 0.05
C ILE A 91 12.37 -3.14 0.45
N ARG A 92 13.41 -3.54 1.21
CA ARG A 92 14.49 -2.62 1.62
C ARG A 92 15.34 -2.07 0.48
N LYS A 93 15.30 -2.69 -0.70
CA LYS A 93 16.03 -2.19 -1.87
C LYS A 93 15.22 -1.14 -2.63
N GLN A 94 13.89 -1.20 -2.53
CA GLN A 94 12.97 -0.30 -3.24
C GLN A 94 12.60 0.94 -2.41
N CYS A 95 12.61 0.83 -1.07
CA CYS A 95 12.58 1.97 -0.16
C CYS A 95 13.97 2.58 0.01
#